data_AF-A0A8S0FKD0-F1
#
_entry.id   AF-A0A8S0FKD0-F1
#
_cell.length_a   1.000
_cell.length_b   1.000
_cell.length_c   1.000
_cell.angle_alpha   90.00
_cell.angle_beta   90.00
_cell.angle_gamma   90.00
#
_symmetry.space_group_name_H-M   'P 1'
#
loop_
_entity.id
_entity.type
_entity.pdbx_description
1 polymer ?
#
loop_
_entity_poly.entity_id
_entity_poly.type
_entity_poly.pdbx_seq_one_letter_code
_entity_poly.pdbx_strand_id
1 'polypeptide(L)'
;MADPDTLVRKEGKEAFEARMEQAMPLSAFLFNSLMPQVDLSTPDGRARLSTLALPLISQVPGETLRIYLRQELGNKLGILDDSQLERLMPKAAESGVSRPVPQLKRTTMRILIGLLVQNPELATLVPPLENLDENKLPGLGLFRELVNTCLSQPGLTTGQLLEHYQGGLWYK
;
A
#
# COMPACT_ATOMS: atom_id res chain seq x y z
N MET A 1 -18.24 -1.13 37.45
CA MET A 1 -17.87 -2.35 36.69
C MET A 1 -17.78 -3.47 37.73
N ALA A 2 -18.47 -4.59 37.56
CA ALA A 2 -18.36 -5.71 38.50
C ALA A 2 -17.14 -6.56 38.11
N ASP A 3 -16.28 -6.86 39.08
CA ASP A 3 -15.09 -7.68 38.85
C ASP A 3 -15.46 -9.15 38.60
N PRO A 4 -14.68 -9.90 37.80
CA PRO A 4 -14.99 -11.28 37.43
C PRO A 4 -15.19 -12.20 38.64
N ASP A 5 -14.40 -12.02 39.71
CA ASP A 5 -14.51 -12.80 40.95
C ASP A 5 -15.88 -12.60 41.62
N THR A 6 -16.39 -11.36 41.59
CA THR A 6 -17.70 -11.05 42.17
C THR A 6 -18.84 -11.61 41.32
N LEU A 7 -18.69 -11.63 39.99
CA LEU A 7 -19.67 -12.17 39.07
C LEU A 7 -19.79 -13.69 39.22
N VAL A 8 -18.66 -14.41 39.25
CA VAL A 8 -18.66 -15.87 39.46
C VAL A 8 -19.28 -16.24 40.81
N ARG A 9 -18.99 -15.46 41.86
CA ARG A 9 -19.58 -15.67 43.19
C ARG A 9 -21.09 -15.42 43.25
N LYS A 10 -21.61 -14.49 42.46
CA LYS A 10 -23.05 -14.13 42.46
C LYS A 10 -23.88 -14.99 41.51
N GLU A 11 -23.36 -15.28 40.32
CA GLU A 11 -24.11 -15.90 39.23
C GLU A 11 -23.80 -17.40 39.10
N GLY A 12 -22.70 -17.85 39.72
CA GLY A 12 -22.20 -19.22 39.58
C GLY A 12 -21.42 -19.43 38.28
N LYS A 13 -20.75 -20.58 38.19
CA LYS A 13 -19.86 -20.91 37.08
C LYS A 13 -20.58 -20.99 35.73
N GLU A 14 -21.70 -21.71 35.67
CA GLU A 14 -22.44 -21.96 34.41
C GLU A 14 -23.00 -20.67 33.81
N ALA A 15 -23.53 -19.76 34.64
CA ALA A 15 -24.03 -18.47 34.17
C ALA A 15 -22.90 -17.57 33.66
N PHE A 16 -21.73 -17.60 34.31
CA PHE A 16 -20.55 -16.87 33.85
C PHE A 16 -20.01 -17.40 32.52
N GLU A 17 -19.97 -18.72 32.33
CA GLU A 17 -19.58 -19.35 31.06
C GLU A 17 -20.57 -19.00 29.94
N ALA A 18 -21.87 -19.07 30.20
CA ALA A 18 -22.90 -18.63 29.25
C ALA A 18 -22.76 -17.15 28.88
N ARG A 19 -22.34 -16.30 29.83
CA ARG A 19 -22.06 -14.88 29.59
C ARG A 19 -20.81 -14.66 28.73
N MET A 20 -19.79 -15.50 28.87
CA MET A 20 -18.61 -15.46 28.01
C MET A 20 -18.93 -15.85 26.56
N GLU A 21 -19.80 -16.84 26.35
CA GLU A 21 -20.27 -17.21 25.01
C GLU A 21 -21.09 -16.09 24.34
N GLN A 22 -21.79 -15.28 25.14
CA GLN A 22 -22.49 -14.08 24.67
C GLN A 22 -21.59 -12.85 24.56
N ALA A 23 -20.26 -13.02 24.68
CA ALA A 23 -19.33 -11.91 24.58
C ALA A 23 -19.43 -11.24 23.21
N MET A 24 -19.49 -9.91 23.25
CA MET A 24 -19.62 -9.10 22.07
C MET A 24 -18.36 -9.22 21.19
N PRO A 25 -18.50 -9.49 19.88
CA PRO A 25 -17.37 -9.46 18.96
C PRO A 25 -16.70 -8.09 18.92
N LEU A 26 -15.37 -8.06 18.71
CA LEU A 26 -14.57 -6.82 18.67
C LEU A 26 -15.12 -5.80 17.67
N SER A 27 -15.52 -6.27 16.48
CA SER A 27 -16.09 -5.42 15.43
C SER A 27 -17.35 -4.70 15.91
N ALA A 28 -18.29 -5.46 16.49
CA ALA A 28 -19.53 -4.93 17.00
C ALA A 28 -19.27 -3.96 18.15
N PHE A 29 -18.35 -4.28 19.08
CA PHE A 29 -17.98 -3.40 20.18
C PHE A 29 -17.40 -2.06 19.70
N LEU A 30 -16.47 -2.12 18.72
CA LEU A 30 -15.84 -0.94 18.14
C LEU A 30 -16.90 0.00 17.55
N PHE A 31 -17.79 -0.50 16.70
CA PHE A 31 -18.77 0.38 16.07
C PHE A 31 -19.87 0.84 17.02
N ASN A 32 -20.32 0.01 17.97
CA ASN A 32 -21.31 0.43 18.97
C ASN A 32 -20.76 1.51 19.90
N SER A 33 -19.45 1.57 20.10
CA SER A 33 -18.81 2.63 20.89
C SER A 33 -18.65 3.95 20.10
N LEU A 34 -18.52 3.87 18.78
CA LEU A 34 -18.32 5.03 17.90
C LEU A 34 -19.64 5.62 17.36
N MET A 35 -20.64 4.78 17.07
CA MET A 35 -21.92 5.19 16.48
C MET A 35 -22.67 6.28 17.29
N PRO A 36 -22.70 6.27 18.63
CA PRO A 36 -23.37 7.32 19.41
C PRO A 36 -22.74 8.72 19.27
N GLN A 37 -21.52 8.81 18.76
CA GLN A 37 -20.75 10.06 18.66
C GLN A 37 -20.85 10.73 17.29
N VAL A 38 -21.59 10.12 16.35
CA VAL A 38 -21.63 10.53 14.94
C VAL A 38 -23.06 10.47 14.39
N ASP A 39 -23.40 11.40 13.50
CA ASP A 39 -24.66 11.36 12.74
C ASP A 39 -24.39 10.94 11.29
N LEU A 40 -24.73 9.69 10.96
CA LEU A 40 -24.50 9.11 9.64
C LEU A 40 -25.39 9.72 8.55
N SER A 41 -26.42 10.47 8.91
CA SER A 41 -27.29 11.17 7.97
C SER A 41 -26.56 12.32 7.28
N THR A 42 -25.55 12.88 7.95
CA THR A 42 -24.77 14.03 7.45
C THR A 42 -23.42 13.60 6.86
N PRO A 43 -22.93 14.28 5.81
CA PRO A 43 -21.57 14.06 5.30
C PRO A 43 -20.49 14.25 6.37
N ASP A 44 -20.66 15.24 7.25
CA ASP A 44 -19.72 15.54 8.33
C ASP A 44 -19.68 14.43 9.39
N GLY A 45 -20.83 13.86 9.76
CA GLY A 45 -20.86 12.75 10.70
C GLY A 45 -20.28 11.46 10.11
N ARG A 46 -20.46 11.22 8.81
CA ARG A 46 -19.75 10.15 8.08
C ARG A 46 -18.24 10.36 8.09
N ALA A 47 -17.78 11.58 7.77
CA ALA A 47 -16.36 11.93 7.82
C ALA A 47 -15.76 11.76 9.23
N ARG A 48 -16.53 12.14 10.26
CA ARG A 48 -16.15 11.98 11.67
C ARG A 48 -16.03 10.51 12.07
N LEU A 49 -16.95 9.64 11.62
CA LEU A 49 -16.85 8.20 11.86
C LEU A 49 -15.56 7.63 11.25
N SER A 50 -15.28 7.94 9.99
CA SER A 50 -14.03 7.48 9.34
C SER A 50 -12.78 7.98 10.08
N THR A 51 -12.79 9.23 10.54
CA THR A 51 -11.66 9.82 11.29
C THR A 51 -11.40 9.10 12.61
N LEU A 52 -12.45 8.64 13.30
CA LEU A 52 -12.32 7.90 14.56
C LEU A 52 -11.98 6.43 14.35
N ALA A 53 -12.61 5.78 13.36
CA ALA A 53 -12.51 4.34 13.16
C ALA A 53 -11.20 3.93 12.48
N LEU A 54 -10.74 4.66 11.45
CA LEU A 54 -9.56 4.28 10.66
C LEU A 54 -8.27 4.14 11.48
N PRO A 55 -7.94 5.05 12.43
CA PRO A 55 -6.75 4.91 13.27
C PRO A 55 -6.80 3.73 14.24
N LEU A 56 -7.99 3.27 14.63
CA LEU A 56 -8.17 2.09 15.48
C LEU A 56 -8.02 0.81 14.66
N ILE A 57 -8.59 0.79 13.45
CA ILE A 57 -8.49 -0.34 12.54
C ILE A 57 -7.05 -0.57 12.09
N SER A 58 -6.26 0.49 11.88
CA SER A 58 -4.85 0.37 11.47
C SER A 58 -3.96 -0.27 12.54
N GLN A 59 -4.33 -0.21 13.82
CA GLN A 59 -3.61 -0.82 14.93
C GLN A 59 -3.86 -2.33 15.06
N VAL A 60 -4.84 -2.88 14.33
CA VAL A 60 -5.18 -4.31 14.39
C VAL A 60 -4.07 -5.13 13.73
N PRO A 61 -3.40 -6.05 14.45
CA PRO A 61 -2.25 -6.79 13.92
C PRO A 61 -2.61 -7.83 12.84
N GLY A 62 -3.85 -8.33 12.83
CA GLY A 62 -4.33 -9.31 11.85
C GLY A 62 -4.83 -8.68 10.56
N GLU A 63 -4.23 -9.04 9.43
CA GLU A 63 -4.60 -8.53 8.09
C GLU A 63 -6.05 -8.84 7.73
N THR A 64 -6.49 -10.09 7.92
CA THR A 64 -7.88 -10.52 7.64
C THR A 64 -8.90 -9.72 8.45
N LEU A 65 -8.65 -9.53 9.75
CA LEU A 65 -9.55 -8.79 10.63
C LEU A 65 -9.57 -7.30 10.27
N ARG A 66 -8.42 -6.74 9.88
CA ARG A 66 -8.32 -5.36 9.42
C ARG A 66 -9.14 -5.14 8.15
N ILE A 67 -9.04 -6.04 7.17
CA ILE A 67 -9.85 -6.00 5.95
C ILE A 67 -11.34 -6.08 6.27
N TYR A 68 -11.73 -7.01 7.13
CA TYR A 68 -13.13 -7.14 7.57
C TYR A 68 -13.67 -5.86 8.23
N LEU A 69 -12.89 -5.25 9.13
CA LEU A 69 -13.30 -4.01 9.79
C LEU A 69 -13.40 -2.82 8.82
N ARG A 70 -12.52 -2.75 7.81
CA ARG A 70 -12.62 -1.74 6.74
C ARG A 70 -13.88 -1.91 5.90
N GLN A 71 -14.19 -3.15 5.52
CA GLN A 71 -15.41 -3.46 4.77
C GLN A 71 -16.67 -3.09 5.57
N GLU A 72 -16.71 -3.44 6.86
CA GLU A 72 -17.80 -3.06 7.76
C GLU A 72 -17.93 -1.53 7.90
N LEU A 73 -16.81 -0.80 7.97
CA LEU A 73 -16.82 0.66 8.00
C LEU A 73 -17.37 1.23 6.67
N GLY A 74 -16.94 0.69 5.52
CA GLY A 74 -17.46 1.07 4.20
C GLY A 74 -18.97 0.87 4.09
N ASN A 75 -19.46 -0.30 4.53
CA ASN A 75 -20.89 -0.61 4.56
C ASN A 75 -21.70 0.41 5.38
N LYS A 76 -21.19 0.81 6.56
CA LYS A 76 -21.86 1.82 7.42
C LYS A 76 -21.84 3.23 6.82
N LEU A 77 -20.83 3.56 6.04
CA LEU A 77 -20.69 4.86 5.37
C LEU A 77 -21.42 4.94 4.03
N GLY A 78 -21.88 3.81 3.50
CA GLY A 78 -22.40 3.69 2.13
C GLY A 78 -21.31 3.83 1.07
N ILE A 79 -20.05 3.56 1.43
CA ILE A 79 -18.89 3.61 0.54
C ILE A 79 -18.55 2.17 0.16
N LEU A 80 -18.76 1.83 -1.11
CA LEU A 80 -18.56 0.47 -1.64
C LEU A 80 -17.09 0.15 -1.92
N ASP A 81 -16.22 1.17 -1.97
CA ASP A 81 -14.84 1.03 -2.44
C ASP A 81 -13.83 1.25 -1.30
N ASP A 82 -13.12 0.18 -0.95
CA ASP A 82 -12.10 0.17 0.09
C ASP A 82 -10.91 1.10 -0.23
N SER A 83 -10.65 1.36 -1.52
CA SER A 83 -9.62 2.29 -1.97
C SER A 83 -9.95 3.76 -1.64
N GLN A 84 -11.24 4.09 -1.53
CA GLN A 84 -11.68 5.42 -1.11
C GLN A 84 -11.50 5.62 0.40
N LEU A 85 -11.71 4.57 1.20
CA LEU A 85 -11.44 4.59 2.65
C LEU A 85 -9.95 4.81 2.95
N GLU A 86 -9.07 4.18 2.17
CA GLU A 86 -7.63 4.32 2.32
C GLU A 86 -7.14 5.75 2.06
N ARG A 87 -7.81 6.47 1.16
CA ARG A 87 -7.56 7.89 0.89
C ARG A 87 -8.04 8.82 2.01
N LEU A 88 -9.03 8.39 2.79
CA LEU A 88 -9.56 9.13 3.94
C LEU A 88 -8.74 8.92 5.21
N MET A 89 -7.84 7.93 5.24
CA MET A 89 -6.89 7.83 6.32
C MET A 89 -6.06 9.10 6.36
N PRO A 90 -6.02 9.83 7.48
CA PRO A 90 -5.03 10.87 7.64
C PRO A 90 -3.68 10.16 7.52
N LYS A 91 -2.99 10.36 6.39
CA LYS A 91 -1.54 10.22 6.36
C LYS A 91 -1.08 11.03 7.54
N ALA A 92 -0.57 10.34 8.57
CA ALA A 92 -0.04 10.98 9.76
C ALA A 92 0.70 12.23 9.28
N ALA A 93 0.26 13.38 9.77
CA ALA A 93 0.87 14.65 9.44
C ALA A 93 2.34 14.56 9.88
N GLU A 94 3.19 14.10 8.98
CA GLU A 94 4.58 14.47 8.92
C GLU A 94 4.60 15.96 8.58
N SER A 95 4.30 16.77 9.60
CA SER A 95 4.69 18.16 9.70
C SER A 95 6.21 18.21 9.80
N GLY A 96 6.85 17.87 8.69
CA GLY A 96 8.28 17.92 8.48
C GLY A 96 8.40 17.98 6.98
N VAL A 97 8.51 19.21 6.46
CA VAL A 97 8.78 19.57 5.06
C VAL A 97 9.05 18.32 4.22
N SER A 98 7.97 17.66 3.78
CA SER A 98 8.10 16.56 2.85
C SER A 98 8.36 17.27 1.53
N ARG A 99 9.64 17.63 1.32
CA ARG A 99 10.19 17.66 -0.04
C ARG A 99 9.56 16.46 -0.72
N PRO A 100 8.92 16.60 -1.89
CA PRO A 100 8.40 15.44 -2.58
C PRO A 100 9.59 14.49 -2.68
N VAL A 101 9.60 13.45 -1.84
CA VAL A 101 10.44 12.30 -2.07
C VAL A 101 9.99 11.92 -3.46
N PRO A 102 10.85 12.06 -4.48
CA PRO A 102 10.46 11.70 -5.82
C PRO A 102 9.94 10.30 -5.64
N GLN A 103 8.64 10.09 -5.87
CA GLN A 103 8.16 8.74 -6.04
C GLN A 103 9.02 8.27 -7.19
N LEU A 104 10.05 7.51 -6.83
CA LEU A 104 10.76 6.67 -7.74
C LEU A 104 9.64 5.71 -8.12
N LYS A 105 8.84 6.11 -9.12
CA LYS A 105 8.87 5.51 -10.42
C LYS A 105 10.13 4.64 -10.50
N ARG A 106 10.11 3.50 -9.83
CA ARG A 106 10.64 2.24 -10.32
C ARG A 106 9.78 1.96 -11.56
N THR A 107 9.84 2.89 -12.52
CA THR A 107 9.20 2.82 -13.81
C THR A 107 9.74 1.52 -14.35
N THR A 108 8.86 0.70 -14.88
CA THR A 108 9.19 -0.52 -15.61
C THR A 108 10.50 -0.38 -16.40
N MET A 109 10.75 0.80 -16.98
CA MET A 109 12.01 1.21 -17.59
C MET A 109 13.30 1.02 -16.76
N ARG A 110 13.36 1.39 -15.48
CA ARG A 110 14.56 1.15 -14.65
C ARG A 110 14.81 -0.33 -14.40
N ILE A 111 13.73 -1.11 -14.26
CA ILE A 111 13.83 -2.57 -14.10
C ILE A 111 14.30 -3.17 -15.42
N LEU A 112 13.72 -2.76 -16.55
CA LEU A 112 14.12 -3.20 -17.89
C LEU A 112 15.59 -2.85 -18.19
N ILE A 113 16.02 -1.62 -17.90
CA ILE A 113 17.42 -1.20 -18.04
C ILE A 113 18.32 -2.04 -17.12
N GLY A 114 17.94 -2.22 -15.85
CA GLY A 114 18.72 -3.02 -14.90
C GLY A 114 18.85 -4.49 -15.32
N LEU A 115 17.76 -5.09 -15.82
CA LEU A 115 17.74 -6.45 -16.33
C LEU A 115 18.63 -6.60 -17.57
N LEU A 116 18.59 -5.62 -18.47
CA LEU A 116 19.40 -5.61 -19.69
C LEU A 116 20.89 -5.45 -19.39
N VAL A 117 21.25 -4.57 -18.44
CA VAL A 117 22.64 -4.40 -17.98
C VAL A 117 23.16 -5.69 -17.32
N GLN A 118 22.33 -6.35 -16.51
CA GLN A 118 22.70 -7.61 -15.84
C GLN A 118 22.74 -8.80 -16.81
N ASN A 119 21.97 -8.77 -17.90
CA ASN A 119 21.85 -9.87 -18.86
C ASN A 119 21.76 -9.32 -20.30
N PRO A 120 22.91 -9.00 -20.95
CA PRO A 120 22.94 -8.37 -22.27
C PRO A 120 22.34 -9.23 -23.40
N GLU A 121 22.37 -10.56 -23.24
CA GLU A 121 21.75 -11.55 -24.14
C GLU A 121 20.24 -11.29 -24.38
N LEU A 122 19.56 -10.69 -23.40
CA LEU A 122 18.12 -10.39 -23.46
C LEU A 122 17.78 -9.35 -24.55
N ALA A 123 18.77 -8.61 -25.08
CA ALA A 123 18.56 -7.66 -26.16
C ALA A 123 17.98 -8.30 -27.43
N THR A 124 18.28 -9.58 -27.67
CA THR A 124 17.76 -10.35 -28.83
C THR A 124 16.26 -10.62 -28.74
N LEU A 125 15.68 -10.58 -27.53
CA LEU A 125 14.26 -10.83 -27.28
C LEU A 125 13.41 -9.55 -27.34
N VAL A 126 14.03 -8.38 -27.50
CA VAL A 126 13.33 -7.09 -27.50
C VAL A 126 12.76 -6.82 -28.90
N PRO A 127 11.44 -6.67 -29.06
CA PRO A 127 10.83 -6.33 -30.34
C PRO A 127 11.21 -4.89 -30.77
N PRO A 128 11.13 -4.56 -32.07
CA PRO A 128 11.45 -3.23 -32.57
C PRO A 128 10.69 -2.13 -31.82
N LEU A 129 11.43 -1.20 -31.21
CA LEU A 129 10.88 -0.13 -30.35
C LEU A 129 10.49 1.14 -31.12
N GLU A 130 10.45 1.10 -32.45
CA GLU A 130 10.26 2.26 -33.34
C GLU A 130 8.91 2.95 -33.19
N ASN A 131 7.88 2.22 -32.72
CA ASN A 131 6.52 2.73 -32.57
C ASN A 131 6.23 3.31 -31.17
N LEU A 132 7.25 3.44 -30.31
CA LEU A 132 7.09 3.89 -28.92
C LEU A 132 7.47 5.37 -28.77
N ASP A 133 6.56 6.14 -28.17
CA ASP A 133 6.71 7.59 -28.00
C ASP A 133 7.56 7.91 -26.75
N GLU A 134 8.77 8.43 -26.99
CA GLU A 134 9.73 8.82 -25.93
C GLU A 134 9.17 9.86 -24.96
N ASN A 135 8.23 10.72 -25.40
CA ASN A 135 7.62 11.74 -24.56
C ASN A 135 6.68 11.16 -23.50
N LYS A 136 6.17 9.94 -23.73
CA LYS A 136 5.26 9.25 -22.82
C LYS A 136 6.00 8.30 -21.86
N LEU A 137 7.21 7.86 -22.23
CA LEU A 137 7.99 6.85 -21.50
C LEU A 137 9.39 7.38 -21.12
N PRO A 138 9.53 8.01 -19.94
CA PRO A 138 10.83 8.49 -19.49
C PRO A 138 11.80 7.31 -19.30
N GLY A 139 12.91 7.33 -20.04
CA GLY A 139 13.94 6.27 -20.06
C GLY A 139 13.93 5.36 -21.28
N LEU A 140 12.98 5.53 -22.21
CA LEU A 140 12.91 4.74 -23.45
C LEU A 140 14.14 4.98 -24.35
N GLY A 141 14.60 6.22 -24.47
CA GLY A 141 15.80 6.55 -25.25
C GLY A 141 17.05 5.80 -24.78
N LEU A 142 17.32 5.83 -23.47
CA LEU A 142 18.45 5.10 -22.86
C LEU A 142 18.29 3.58 -23.03
N PHE A 143 17.08 3.06 -22.86
CA PHE A 143 16.83 1.63 -23.06
C PHE A 143 17.06 1.20 -24.53
N ARG A 144 16.61 2.00 -25.50
CA ARG A 144 16.83 1.76 -26.93
C ARG A 144 18.31 1.78 -27.29
N GLU A 145 19.05 2.73 -26.74
CA GLU A 145 20.50 2.83 -26.91
C GLU A 145 21.23 1.59 -26.38
N LEU A 146 20.84 1.12 -25.19
CA LEU A 146 21.39 -0.10 -24.59
C LEU A 146 21.10 -1.35 -25.42
N VAL A 147 19.86 -1.50 -25.91
CA VAL A 147 19.47 -2.63 -26.76
C VAL A 147 20.30 -2.64 -28.05
N ASN A 148 20.43 -1.48 -28.71
CA ASN A 148 21.25 -1.36 -29.93
C ASN A 148 22.72 -1.68 -29.68
N THR A 149 23.27 -1.26 -28.53
CA THR A 149 24.66 -1.54 -28.14
C THR A 149 24.87 -3.04 -27.92
N CYS A 150 23.94 -3.70 -27.23
CA CYS A 150 23.99 -5.15 -27.01
C CYS A 150 23.85 -5.94 -28.32
N LEU A 151 22.98 -5.49 -29.24
CA LEU A 151 22.81 -6.13 -30.56
C LEU A 151 24.03 -5.92 -31.48
N SER A 152 24.72 -4.78 -31.37
CA SER A 152 25.90 -4.47 -32.18
C SER A 152 27.16 -5.20 -31.71
N GLN A 153 27.19 -5.68 -30.47
CA GLN A 153 28.32 -6.39 -29.86
C GLN A 153 27.84 -7.66 -29.14
N PRO A 154 27.51 -8.73 -29.87
CA PRO A 154 27.04 -9.99 -29.30
C PRO A 154 28.17 -10.64 -28.47
N GLY A 155 27.97 -10.76 -27.15
CA GLY A 155 28.94 -11.31 -26.20
C GLY A 155 29.45 -10.33 -25.14
N LEU A 156 28.91 -9.12 -25.09
CA LEU A 156 29.27 -8.15 -24.04
C LEU A 156 28.89 -8.68 -22.65
N THR A 157 29.85 -8.65 -21.74
CA THR A 157 29.59 -8.96 -20.32
C THR A 157 29.11 -7.70 -19.58
N THR A 158 28.34 -7.87 -18.50
CA THR A 158 27.87 -6.76 -17.65
C THR A 158 29.00 -5.80 -17.25
N GLY A 159 30.21 -6.32 -17.01
CA GLY A 159 31.39 -5.49 -16.68
C GLY A 159 31.85 -4.59 -17.84
N GLN A 160 31.92 -5.11 -19.05
CA GLN A 160 32.30 -4.34 -20.25
C GLN A 160 31.26 -3.28 -20.61
N LEU A 161 29.98 -3.59 -20.41
CA LEU A 161 28.89 -2.65 -20.61
C LEU A 161 28.95 -1.49 -19.61
N LEU A 162 29.27 -1.79 -18.34
CA LEU A 162 29.47 -0.77 -17.31
C LEU A 162 30.72 0.09 -17.57
N GLU A 163 31.84 -0.49 -18.01
CA GLU A 163 33.05 0.28 -18.36
C GLU A 163 32.82 1.26 -19.49
N HIS A 164 32.10 0.84 -20.54
CA HIS A 164 31.73 1.71 -21.66
C HIS A 164 30.96 2.96 -21.21
N TYR A 165 30.07 2.81 -20.21
CA TYR A 165 29.29 3.92 -19.65
C TYR A 165 29.97 4.63 -18.46
N GLN A 166 30.97 4.03 -17.81
CA GLN A 166 31.77 4.66 -16.75
C GLN A 166 32.86 5.60 -17.30
N GLY A 167 33.38 5.32 -18.50
CA GLY A 167 34.42 6.14 -19.14
C GLY A 167 33.93 7.49 -19.71
N GLY A 168 32.62 7.74 -19.78
CA GLY A 168 32.07 8.82 -20.59
C GLY A 168 31.55 10.09 -19.88
N LEU A 169 31.10 10.04 -18.62
CA LEU A 169 30.17 11.10 -18.17
C LEU A 169 30.07 11.47 -16.67
N TRP A 170 31.13 11.32 -15.87
CA TRP A 170 31.12 11.86 -14.48
C TRP A 170 32.41 12.54 -14.01
N TYR A 171 33.28 12.97 -14.93
CA TYR A 171 34.42 13.84 -14.60
C TYR A 171 34.44 15.07 -15.52
N LYS A 172 33.44 15.94 -15.39
CA LYS A 172 33.55 17.38 -15.59
C LYS A 172 32.39 18.12 -14.96
#